data_AF-A0A9R0XZS6-F1
#
_entry.id   AF-A0A9R0XZS6-F1
#
_cell.length_a   1.000
_cell.length_b   1.000
_cell.length_c   1.000
_cell.angle_alpha   90.00
_cell.angle_beta   90.00
_cell.angle_gamma   90.00
#
_symmetry.space_group_name_H-M   'P 1'
#
loop_
_entity.id
_entity.type
_entity.pdbx_description
1 polymer ?
#
loop_
_entity_poly.entity_id
_entity_poly.type
_entity_poly.pdbx_seq_one_letter_code
_entity_poly.pdbx_strand_id
1 'polypeptide(L)'
;MDGCGGDGRRPRAVFMAFGTHGDVFPIAGLAAAFANDQRQYTVVFITHSAHQSLSTHLAASKVRYMPVASPPALAAEQLDNISYDSVQSNAGPMSFSRRKEIIQTEHRKACLASVEEVFGNDPSIHSDFIVINFFAL
;
A
#
# COMPACT_ATOMS: atom_id res chain seq x y z
N MET A 1 -5.18 41.88 5.70
CA MET A 1 -5.59 41.43 4.36
C MET A 1 -4.64 40.31 3.99
N ASP A 2 -5.08 39.08 4.19
CA ASP A 2 -4.48 37.84 3.70
C ASP A 2 -5.68 36.90 3.58
N GLY A 3 -6.03 36.26 2.49
CA GLY A 3 -5.52 36.14 1.14
C GLY A 3 -6.53 35.17 0.51
N CYS A 4 -6.97 35.46 -0.71
CA CYS A 4 -8.06 34.81 -1.43
C CYS A 4 -8.29 33.33 -1.09
N GLY A 5 -9.56 32.99 -0.88
CA GLY A 5 -10.05 31.62 -0.96
C GLY A 5 -9.67 31.03 -2.30
N GLY A 6 -8.58 30.26 -2.33
CA GLY A 6 -8.43 29.23 -3.32
C GLY A 6 -9.44 28.15 -2.99
N ASP A 7 -10.22 27.73 -3.97
CA ASP A 7 -10.98 26.47 -3.97
C ASP A 7 -9.99 25.28 -4.01
N GLY A 8 -9.05 25.31 -3.05
CA GLY A 8 -7.83 24.53 -3.03
C GLY A 8 -8.12 23.19 -2.39
N ARG A 9 -8.01 22.14 -3.19
CA ARG A 9 -8.08 20.77 -2.70
C ARG A 9 -7.13 20.55 -1.50
N ARG A 10 -7.59 19.75 -0.55
CA ARG A 10 -6.79 19.24 0.57
C ARG A 10 -5.51 18.51 0.09
N PRO A 11 -4.33 18.79 0.67
CA PRO A 11 -3.13 18.02 0.37
C PRO A 11 -3.29 16.55 0.78
N ARG A 12 -2.58 15.67 0.10
CA ARG A 12 -2.66 14.21 0.29
C ARG A 12 -1.39 13.71 0.96
N ALA A 13 -1.57 12.92 2.00
CA ALA A 13 -0.51 12.22 2.69
C ALA A 13 -0.71 10.72 2.52
N VAL A 14 0.16 10.06 1.77
CA VAL A 14 0.10 8.61 1.58
C VAL A 14 1.15 7.94 2.44
N PHE A 15 0.72 6.98 3.26
CA PHE A 15 1.59 6.14 4.05
C PHE A 15 1.55 4.73 3.48
N MET A 16 2.71 4.17 3.17
CA MET A 16 2.85 2.84 2.59
C MET A 16 3.74 1.98 3.46
N ALA A 17 3.23 0.81 3.86
CA ALA A 17 4.02 -0.19 4.57
C ALA A 17 3.54 -1.60 4.22
N PHE A 18 4.49 -2.50 4.03
CA PHE A 18 4.26 -3.91 3.75
C PHE A 18 5.15 -4.76 4.67
N GLY A 19 4.85 -6.05 4.78
CA GLY A 19 5.58 -6.95 5.67
C GLY A 19 4.74 -7.41 6.86
N THR A 20 5.41 -7.61 7.99
CA THR A 20 4.80 -8.13 9.22
C THR A 20 4.08 -7.03 10.01
N HIS A 21 3.41 -7.38 11.11
CA HIS A 21 2.85 -6.38 12.02
C HIS A 21 3.90 -5.39 12.53
N GLY A 22 5.15 -5.83 12.73
CA GLY A 22 6.25 -4.97 13.19
C GLY A 22 6.63 -3.89 12.18
N ASP A 23 6.45 -4.16 10.89
CA ASP A 23 6.75 -3.21 9.80
C ASP A 23 5.58 -2.25 9.54
N VAL A 24 4.35 -2.75 9.69
CA VAL A 24 3.12 -2.05 9.28
C VAL A 24 2.52 -1.23 10.41
N PHE A 25 2.43 -1.77 11.63
CA PHE A 25 1.68 -1.13 12.72
C PHE A 25 2.30 0.20 13.18
N PRO A 26 3.63 0.35 13.28
CA PRO A 26 4.22 1.64 13.62
C PRO A 26 3.88 2.75 12.61
N ILE A 27 3.89 2.41 11.32
CA ILE A 27 3.55 3.37 10.25
C ILE A 27 2.05 3.68 10.27
N ALA A 28 1.19 2.69 10.54
CA ALA A 28 -0.24 2.90 10.72
C ALA A 28 -0.54 3.84 11.90
N GLY A 29 0.16 3.66 13.02
CA GLY A 29 0.09 4.56 14.17
C GLY A 29 0.52 5.99 13.82
N LEU A 30 1.62 6.15 13.07
CA LEU A 30 2.07 7.45 12.58
C LEU A 30 1.04 8.12 11.67
N ALA A 31 0.46 7.37 10.73
CA ALA A 31 -0.59 7.88 9.83
C ALA A 31 -1.82 8.35 10.60
N ALA A 32 -2.25 7.58 11.61
CA ALA A 32 -3.38 7.94 12.49
C ALA A 32 -3.08 9.20 13.32
N ALA A 33 -1.89 9.29 13.93
CA ALA A 33 -1.47 10.47 14.67
C ALA A 33 -1.40 11.71 13.76
N PHE A 34 -0.81 11.55 12.57
CA PHE A 34 -0.72 12.60 11.56
C PHE A 34 -2.10 13.10 11.12
N ALA A 35 -3.05 12.20 10.84
CA ALA A 35 -4.40 12.58 10.43
C ALA A 35 -5.17 13.36 11.50
N ASN A 36 -4.93 13.04 12.78
CA ASN A 36 -5.55 13.73 13.91
C ASN A 36 -4.98 15.14 14.14
N ASP A 37 -3.68 15.31 13.94
CA ASP A 37 -2.95 16.57 14.09
C ASP A 37 -3.14 17.48 12.86
N GLN A 38 -2.86 16.96 11.67
CA GLN A 38 -2.87 17.68 10.39
C GLN A 38 -4.20 17.51 9.66
N ARG A 39 -5.27 18.03 10.28
CA ARG A 39 -6.66 17.83 9.83
C ARG A 39 -6.95 18.31 8.41
N GLN A 40 -6.14 19.20 7.85
CA GLN A 40 -6.24 19.71 6.48
C GLN A 40 -5.87 18.66 5.43
N TYR A 41 -5.18 17.58 5.80
CA TYR A 41 -4.78 16.54 4.86
C TYR A 41 -5.89 15.52 4.60
N THR A 42 -5.86 14.95 3.40
CA THR A 42 -6.47 13.66 3.09
C THR A 42 -5.41 12.59 3.29
N VAL A 43 -5.58 11.75 4.31
CA VAL A 43 -4.59 10.74 4.68
C VAL A 43 -5.02 9.37 4.18
N VAL A 44 -4.12 8.68 3.51
CA VAL A 44 -4.34 7.34 2.94
C VAL A 44 -3.27 6.39 3.46
N PHE A 45 -3.67 5.18 3.83
CA PHE A 45 -2.77 4.11 4.23
C PHE A 45 -2.90 2.94 3.25
N ILE A 46 -1.82 2.65 2.51
CA ILE A 46 -1.74 1.56 1.55
C ILE A 46 -0.92 0.43 2.17
N THR A 47 -1.49 -0.76 2.25
CA THR A 47 -0.80 -1.95 2.78
C THR A 47 -1.39 -3.23 2.20
N HIS A 48 -0.79 -4.37 2.50
CA HIS A 48 -1.31 -5.67 2.07
C HIS A 48 -2.67 -5.97 2.73
N SER A 49 -3.56 -6.62 1.97
CA SER A 49 -4.89 -7.04 2.44
C SER A 49 -4.88 -7.92 3.69
N ALA A 50 -3.77 -8.62 3.98
CA ALA A 50 -3.60 -9.37 5.23
C ALA A 50 -3.72 -8.51 6.51
N HIS A 51 -3.50 -7.20 6.40
CA HIS A 51 -3.62 -6.25 7.51
C HIS A 51 -5.01 -5.59 7.60
N GLN A 52 -6.06 -6.27 7.11
CA GLN A 52 -7.44 -5.76 7.11
C GLN A 52 -7.94 -5.32 8.51
N SER A 53 -7.40 -5.91 9.58
CA SER A 53 -7.70 -5.53 10.97
C SER A 53 -7.40 -4.06 11.31
N LEU A 54 -6.52 -3.40 10.55
CA LEU A 54 -6.21 -1.98 10.71
C LEU A 54 -7.31 -1.06 10.17
N SER A 55 -8.15 -1.52 9.24
CA SER A 55 -9.13 -0.68 8.54
C SER A 55 -10.06 0.07 9.49
N THR A 56 -10.56 -0.60 10.54
CA THR A 56 -11.45 0.01 11.54
C THR A 56 -10.74 1.06 12.38
N HIS A 57 -9.50 0.80 12.81
CA HIS A 57 -8.68 1.73 13.61
C HIS A 57 -8.28 2.97 12.82
N LEU A 58 -7.90 2.78 11.55
CA LEU A 58 -7.55 3.85 10.63
C LEU A 58 -8.78 4.73 10.31
N ALA A 59 -9.94 4.11 10.07
CA ALA A 59 -11.18 4.82 9.85
C ALA A 59 -11.58 5.70 11.05
N ALA A 60 -11.38 5.21 12.29
CA ALA A 60 -11.62 6.00 13.50
C ALA A 60 -10.73 7.27 13.57
N SER A 61 -9.58 7.27 12.90
CA SER A 61 -8.66 8.40 12.79
C SER A 61 -8.76 9.15 11.46
N LYS A 62 -9.82 8.91 10.67
CA LYS A 62 -10.05 9.54 9.35
C LYS A 62 -8.97 9.22 8.31
N VAL A 63 -8.29 8.10 8.47
CA VAL A 63 -7.33 7.58 7.48
C VAL A 63 -8.05 6.59 6.57
N ARG A 64 -7.96 6.82 5.26
CA ARG A 64 -8.52 5.91 4.26
C ARG A 64 -7.61 4.68 4.11
N TYR A 65 -8.14 3.50 4.40
CA TYR A 65 -7.44 2.24 4.17
C TYR A 65 -7.56 1.78 2.71
N MET A 66 -6.44 1.43 2.07
CA MET A 66 -6.39 0.90 0.70
C MET A 66 -5.60 -0.42 0.66
N PRO A 67 -6.29 -1.57 0.56
CA PRO A 67 -5.63 -2.87 0.53
C PRO A 67 -5.03 -3.19 -0.83
N VAL A 68 -3.83 -3.75 -0.83
CA VAL A 68 -3.19 -4.37 -1.99
C VAL A 68 -3.37 -5.89 -1.90
N ALA A 69 -3.98 -6.47 -2.94
CA ALA A 69 -4.33 -7.89 -3.03
C ALA A 69 -3.38 -8.69 -3.94
N SER A 70 -2.08 -8.41 -3.88
CA SER A 70 -1.06 -9.26 -4.51
C SER A 70 -0.78 -10.49 -3.65
N PRO A 71 -0.28 -11.61 -4.17
CA PRO A 71 0.24 -12.68 -3.33
C PRO A 71 1.34 -12.15 -2.38
N PRO A 72 1.41 -12.62 -1.12
CA PRO A 72 2.52 -12.28 -0.24
C PRO A 72 3.84 -12.80 -0.84
N ALA A 73 4.95 -12.10 -0.57
CA ALA A 73 6.27 -12.59 -0.94
C ALA A 73 6.53 -13.90 -0.18
N LEU A 74 6.40 -15.03 -0.88
CA LEU A 74 6.61 -16.35 -0.31
C LEU A 74 8.10 -16.58 -0.05
N ALA A 75 8.41 -17.20 1.09
CA ALA A 75 9.74 -17.74 1.33
C ALA A 75 9.96 -18.98 0.43
N ALA A 76 11.22 -19.30 0.14
CA ALA A 76 11.57 -20.41 -0.77
C ALA A 76 11.04 -21.77 -0.26
N GLU A 77 10.85 -21.91 1.05
CA GLU A 77 10.40 -23.13 1.71
C GLU A 77 8.87 -23.33 1.63
N GLN A 78 8.11 -22.27 1.34
CA GLN A 78 6.66 -22.36 1.15
C GLN A 78 6.27 -22.74 -0.28
N LEU A 79 7.26 -22.88 -1.18
CA LEU A 79 7.06 -23.12 -2.60
C LEU A 79 6.70 -24.58 -2.93
N ASP A 80 7.20 -25.53 -2.16
CA ASP A 80 6.97 -26.97 -2.37
C ASP A 80 5.51 -27.38 -2.13
N ASN A 81 4.76 -26.57 -1.38
CA ASN A 81 3.36 -26.85 -1.02
C ASN A 81 2.33 -26.15 -1.92
N ILE A 82 2.75 -25.23 -2.79
CA ILE A 82 1.85 -24.56 -3.74
C ILE A 82 2.09 -25.14 -5.14
N SER A 83 1.74 -26.42 -5.28
CA SER A 83 1.31 -26.97 -6.56
C SER A 83 -0.03 -26.34 -6.87
N TYR A 84 -0.04 -25.32 -7.73
CA TYR A 84 -1.29 -24.92 -8.38
C TYR A 84 -1.64 -26.06 -9.34
N ASP A 85 -2.36 -27.04 -8.82
CA ASP A 85 -3.02 -28.06 -9.63
C ASP A 85 -4.09 -27.38 -10.49
N SER A 86 -4.14 -27.75 -11.76
CA SER A 86 -4.83 -27.10 -12.91
C SER A 86 -4.01 -25.96 -13.56
N VAL A 87 -3.32 -26.17 -14.68
CA VAL A 87 -3.75 -26.81 -15.92
C VAL A 87 -2.55 -27.54 -16.51
N GLN A 88 -2.79 -28.71 -17.10
CA GLN A 88 -1.88 -29.40 -18.02
C GLN A 88 -1.30 -28.40 -19.03
N SER A 89 -0.12 -27.86 -18.74
CA SER A 89 0.73 -27.21 -19.71
C SER A 89 2.06 -27.95 -19.66
N ASN A 90 2.57 -28.32 -20.84
CA ASN A 90 3.83 -29.05 -21.00
C ASN A 90 5.07 -28.22 -20.59
N ALA A 91 4.92 -27.22 -19.72
CA ALA A 91 5.99 -26.44 -19.15
C ALA A 91 6.31 -27.02 -17.77
N GLY A 92 7.56 -27.46 -17.56
CA GLY A 92 8.05 -27.90 -16.25
C GLY A 92 7.82 -26.84 -15.16
N PRO A 93 7.97 -27.23 -13.87
CA PRO A 93 7.68 -26.34 -12.74
C PRO A 93 8.42 -25.01 -12.89
N MET A 94 7.69 -23.89 -12.81
CA MET A 94 8.27 -22.55 -12.86
C MET A 94 9.32 -22.38 -11.75
N SER A 95 10.50 -21.88 -12.09
CA SER A 95 11.56 -21.63 -11.11
C SER A 95 11.13 -20.59 -10.07
N PHE A 96 11.66 -20.73 -8.85
CA PHE A 96 11.45 -19.77 -7.76
C PHE A 96 11.74 -18.33 -8.18
N SER A 97 12.85 -18.10 -8.90
CA SER A 97 13.23 -16.78 -9.40
C SER A 97 12.16 -16.17 -10.29
N ARG A 98 11.58 -16.96 -11.21
CA ARG A 98 10.53 -16.48 -12.12
C ARG A 98 9.23 -16.19 -11.38
N ARG A 99 8.86 -17.03 -10.39
CA ARG A 99 7.68 -16.80 -9.56
C ARG A 99 7.84 -15.54 -8.68
N LYS A 100 9.03 -15.33 -8.11
CA LYS A 100 9.37 -14.12 -7.34
C LYS A 100 9.24 -12.86 -8.20
N GLU A 101 9.77 -12.88 -9.42
CA GLU A 101 9.68 -11.77 -10.37
C GLU A 101 8.21 -11.43 -10.73
N ILE A 102 7.39 -12.45 -10.96
CA ILE A 102 5.94 -12.26 -11.22
C ILE A 102 5.27 -11.61 -10.01
N ILE A 103 5.48 -12.13 -8.80
CA ILE A 103 4.87 -11.58 -7.57
C ILE A 103 5.30 -10.13 -7.36
N GLN A 104 6.60 -9.82 -7.51
CA GLN A 104 7.10 -8.46 -7.38
C GLN A 104 6.49 -7.52 -8.42
N THR A 105 6.36 -7.99 -9.66
CA THR A 105 5.76 -7.21 -10.76
C THR A 105 4.28 -6.92 -10.49
N GLU A 106 3.50 -7.92 -10.09
CA GLU A 106 2.08 -7.75 -9.78
C GLU A 106 1.87 -6.88 -8.53
N HIS A 107 2.69 -7.07 -7.49
CA HIS A 107 2.68 -6.20 -6.32
C HIS A 107 2.97 -4.74 -6.68
N ARG A 108 4.01 -4.49 -7.49
CA ARG A 108 4.37 -3.14 -7.95
C ARG A 108 3.24 -2.50 -8.75
N LYS A 109 2.60 -3.25 -9.66
CA LYS A 109 1.46 -2.74 -10.44
C LYS A 109 0.28 -2.37 -9.54
N ALA A 110 -0.05 -3.21 -8.56
CA ALA A 110 -1.15 -2.94 -7.63
C ALA A 110 -0.87 -1.73 -6.72
N CYS A 111 0.36 -1.57 -6.25
CA CYS A 111 0.80 -0.37 -5.53
C CYS A 111 0.72 0.88 -6.41
N LEU A 112 1.18 0.79 -7.67
CA LEU A 112 1.09 1.90 -8.63
C LEU A 112 -0.37 2.30 -8.87
N ALA A 113 -1.25 1.33 -9.14
CA ALA A 113 -2.68 1.59 -9.33
C ALA A 113 -3.32 2.26 -8.10
N SER A 114 -2.92 1.85 -6.88
CA SER A 114 -3.40 2.48 -5.65
C SER A 114 -2.93 3.93 -5.51
N VAL A 115 -1.67 4.21 -5.86
CA VAL A 115 -1.13 5.57 -5.89
C VAL A 115 -1.82 6.40 -6.98
N GLU A 116 -2.02 5.86 -8.18
CA GLU A 116 -2.77 6.52 -9.25
C GLU A 116 -4.22 6.80 -8.86
N GLU A 117 -4.87 5.96 -8.06
CA GLU A 117 -6.21 6.23 -7.56
C GLU A 117 -6.23 7.38 -6.54
N VAL A 118 -5.21 7.50 -5.68
CA VAL A 118 -5.09 8.63 -4.74
C VAL A 118 -4.69 9.92 -5.47
N PHE A 119 -3.78 9.78 -6.44
CA PHE A 119 -3.16 10.93 -7.08
C PHE A 119 -3.99 11.45 -8.28
N GLY A 120 -4.68 10.53 -8.96
CA GLY A 120 -5.54 10.79 -10.09
C GLY A 120 -4.83 11.56 -11.21
N ASN A 121 -5.63 12.30 -11.97
CA ASN A 121 -5.15 13.26 -12.96
C ASN A 121 -4.96 14.67 -12.35
N ASP A 122 -5.23 14.83 -11.06
CA ASP A 122 -5.13 16.12 -10.40
C ASP A 122 -3.65 16.46 -10.18
N PRO A 123 -3.23 17.70 -10.46
CA PRO A 123 -1.86 18.11 -10.26
C PRO A 123 -1.45 17.94 -8.79
N SER A 124 -0.23 17.44 -8.59
CA SER A 124 0.38 17.40 -7.27
C SER A 124 0.67 18.81 -6.79
N ILE A 125 0.37 19.07 -5.52
CA ILE A 125 0.71 20.35 -4.86
C ILE A 125 1.92 20.17 -3.95
N HIS A 126 2.58 21.26 -3.59
CA HIS A 126 3.84 21.23 -2.82
C HIS A 126 3.74 20.45 -1.50
N SER A 127 2.57 20.43 -0.87
CA SER A 127 2.32 19.75 0.40
C SER A 127 1.94 18.28 0.24
N ASP A 128 1.75 17.76 -0.97
CA ASP A 128 1.51 16.33 -1.16
C ASP A 128 2.79 15.52 -0.87
N PHE A 129 2.66 14.37 -0.20
CA PHE A 129 3.80 13.49 0.04
C PHE A 129 3.42 12.01 0.14
N ILE A 130 4.43 11.16 -0.03
CA ILE A 130 4.35 9.71 0.20
C ILE A 130 5.45 9.32 1.19
N VAL A 131 5.08 8.67 2.29
CA VAL A 131 5.99 8.02 3.23
C VAL A 131 5.96 6.52 2.94
N ILE A 132 7.13 5.93 2.73
CA ILE A 132 7.28 4.50 2.46
C ILE A 132 8.24 3.90 3.48
N ASN A 133 7.80 2.83 4.15
CA ASN A 133 8.70 1.99 4.94
C ASN A 133 9.34 0.91 4.04
N PHE A 134 10.66 0.96 3.89
CA PHE A 134 11.44 0.01 3.08
C PHE A 134 12.01 -1.19 3.85
N PHE A 135 11.74 -1.33 5.16
CA PHE A 135 12.37 -2.37 5.99
C PHE A 135 11.93 -3.81 5.67
N ALA A 136 10.96 -4.03 4.76
CA ALA A 136 10.40 -5.33 4.42
C ALA A 136 10.61 -5.79 2.96
N LEU A 137 11.73 -5.41 2.31
CA LEU A 137 12.07 -5.85 0.93
C LEU A 137 13.05 -7.01 0.88
#